data_AF-A0A961VJU5-F1
#
_entry.id   AF-A0A961VJU5-F1
#
_cell.length_a   1.000
_cell.length_b   1.000
_cell.length_c   1.000
_cell.angle_alpha   90.00
_cell.angle_beta   90.00
_cell.angle_gamma   90.00
#
_symmetry.space_group_name_H-M   'P 1'
#
loop_
_entity.id
_entity.type
_entity.pdbx_description
1 polymer ?
#
loop_
_entity_poly.entity_id
_entity_poly.type
_entity_poly.pdbx_seq_one_letter_code
_entity_poly.pdbx_strand_id
1 'polypeptide(L)'
;MRRAAAGTALLCLGMVPSAPAGAEDYPYHGYFATSLPDESLDDTRLSCANGFFRQGPDGSFVNYHLDAARYDSDGTIRYLRYGSGLCTLLADKRTEACKMAFSSDPEEIGAVYVDVVEAVEADRISLIYFDTIPEAWAYVAGRGGQRELSYFVRCAGFTDAAMAGHLTDEASRLSIADRDAVLSPEFTETTRARMQDILGQITRSP
;
A
#
# COMPACT_ATOMS: atom_id res chain seq x y z
N MET A 1 -44.96 68.82 -15.87
CA MET A 1 -43.87 68.40 -14.99
C MET A 1 -43.93 66.88 -14.86
N ARG A 2 -42.97 66.15 -15.43
CA ARG A 2 -42.86 64.68 -15.33
C ARG A 2 -41.57 64.37 -14.57
N ARG A 3 -41.67 63.68 -13.43
CA ARG A 3 -40.52 63.12 -12.71
C ARG A 3 -40.50 61.62 -12.93
N ALA A 4 -39.37 61.13 -13.46
CA ALA A 4 -39.04 59.73 -13.54
C ALA A 4 -38.63 59.20 -12.16
N ALA A 5 -39.02 57.97 -11.83
CA ALA A 5 -38.53 57.24 -10.66
C ALA A 5 -37.60 56.13 -11.16
N ALA A 6 -36.38 56.13 -10.64
CA ALA A 6 -35.32 55.18 -10.90
C ALA A 6 -35.60 53.83 -10.20
N GLY A 7 -35.44 52.73 -10.94
CA GLY A 7 -35.48 51.38 -10.40
C GLY A 7 -34.10 50.95 -9.92
N THR A 8 -34.00 50.59 -8.65
CA THR A 8 -32.80 50.01 -8.03
C THR A 8 -32.80 48.50 -8.31
N ALA A 9 -31.86 48.03 -9.13
CA ALA A 9 -31.60 46.60 -9.31
C ALA A 9 -30.69 46.09 -8.18
N LEU A 10 -31.23 45.21 -7.34
CA LEU A 10 -30.47 44.46 -6.33
C LEU A 10 -29.65 43.37 -7.03
N LEU A 11 -28.32 43.48 -7.01
CA LEU A 11 -27.42 42.37 -7.38
C LEU A 11 -27.46 41.32 -6.26
N CYS A 12 -28.10 40.18 -6.51
CA CYS A 12 -27.92 38.98 -5.71
C CYS A 12 -26.54 38.37 -6.02
N LEU A 13 -25.55 38.66 -5.18
CA LEU A 13 -24.29 37.93 -5.12
C LEU A 13 -24.58 36.49 -4.70
N GLY A 14 -24.59 35.58 -5.68
CA GLY A 14 -24.67 34.15 -5.44
C GLY A 14 -23.47 33.69 -4.63
N MET A 15 -23.74 33.19 -3.42
CA MET A 15 -22.79 32.35 -2.70
C MET A 15 -22.56 31.10 -3.53
N VAL A 16 -21.41 31.01 -4.20
CA VAL A 16 -20.94 29.75 -4.78
C VAL A 16 -20.58 28.87 -3.58
N PRO A 17 -21.26 27.74 -3.35
CA PRO A 17 -20.83 26.81 -2.32
C PRO A 17 -19.39 26.39 -2.67
N SER A 18 -18.47 26.67 -1.77
CA SER A 18 -17.13 26.09 -1.81
C SER A 18 -17.32 24.58 -1.74
N ALA A 19 -17.25 23.91 -2.90
CA ALA A 19 -17.13 22.47 -2.92
C ALA A 19 -15.99 22.10 -1.97
N PRO A 20 -16.16 21.10 -1.09
CA PRO A 20 -15.04 20.62 -0.29
C PRO A 20 -13.92 20.32 -1.28
N ALA A 21 -12.77 20.96 -1.09
CA ALA A 21 -11.57 20.59 -1.83
C ALA A 21 -11.45 19.07 -1.65
N GLY A 22 -11.70 18.32 -2.73
CA GLY A 22 -11.54 16.88 -2.70
C GLY A 22 -10.14 16.65 -2.17
N ALA A 23 -10.02 15.86 -1.11
CA ALA A 23 -8.73 15.31 -0.74
C ALA A 23 -8.14 14.78 -2.05
N GLU A 24 -7.00 15.31 -2.48
CA GLU A 24 -6.36 14.81 -3.70
C GLU A 24 -6.25 13.30 -3.53
N ASP A 25 -6.83 12.55 -4.47
CA ASP A 25 -6.94 11.09 -4.35
C ASP A 25 -5.54 10.53 -4.08
N TYR A 26 -5.38 9.81 -2.97
CA TYR A 26 -4.08 9.24 -2.61
C TYR A 26 -3.62 8.28 -3.72
N PRO A 27 -2.51 8.59 -4.42
CA PRO A 27 -2.22 7.96 -5.71
C PRO A 27 -1.74 6.51 -5.59
N TYR A 28 -1.40 6.07 -4.37
CA TYR A 28 -0.79 4.77 -4.12
C TYR A 28 -1.78 3.74 -3.54
N HIS A 29 -3.09 3.98 -3.64
CA HIS A 29 -4.08 3.01 -3.13
C HIS A 29 -4.10 1.70 -3.93
N GLY A 30 -4.32 0.59 -3.23
CA GLY A 30 -4.41 -0.75 -3.82
C GLY A 30 -3.83 -1.85 -2.95
N TYR A 31 -3.52 -2.98 -3.58
CA TYR A 31 -2.88 -4.15 -2.98
C TYR A 31 -1.55 -4.40 -3.69
N PHE A 32 -0.48 -4.53 -2.92
CA PHE A 32 0.86 -4.64 -3.48
C PHE A 32 1.72 -5.63 -2.71
N ALA A 33 2.61 -6.31 -3.42
CA ALA A 33 3.74 -7.02 -2.85
C ALA A 33 5.02 -6.18 -3.04
N THR A 34 5.90 -6.19 -2.04
CA THR A 34 7.19 -5.50 -2.11
C THR A 34 8.22 -6.42 -2.76
N SER A 35 8.92 -5.95 -3.79
CA SER A 35 10.02 -6.69 -4.40
C SER A 35 11.28 -6.61 -3.54
N LEU A 36 11.98 -7.73 -3.37
CA LEU A 36 13.35 -7.71 -2.86
C LEU A 36 14.35 -7.31 -3.96
N PRO A 37 15.53 -6.74 -3.63
CA PRO A 37 16.51 -6.23 -4.60
C PRO A 37 16.95 -7.21 -5.71
N ASP A 38 16.80 -8.51 -5.50
CA ASP A 38 17.20 -9.57 -6.44
C ASP A 38 16.02 -10.43 -6.94
N GLU A 39 14.78 -10.06 -6.61
CA GLU A 39 13.59 -10.82 -7.01
C GLU A 39 13.11 -10.39 -8.39
N SER A 40 12.71 -11.35 -9.23
CA SER A 40 12.08 -11.03 -10.51
C SER A 40 10.67 -10.48 -10.30
N LEU A 41 10.19 -9.61 -11.20
CA LEU A 41 8.82 -9.10 -11.10
C LEU A 41 7.76 -10.20 -11.13
N ASP A 42 8.00 -11.29 -11.85
CA ASP A 42 7.08 -12.42 -11.89
C ASP A 42 7.03 -13.17 -10.55
N ASP A 43 8.15 -13.26 -9.85
CA ASP A 43 8.24 -13.83 -8.50
C ASP A 43 7.56 -12.92 -7.49
N THR A 44 7.79 -11.61 -7.55
CA THR A 44 7.09 -10.65 -6.69
C THR A 44 5.58 -10.67 -6.93
N ARG A 45 5.11 -10.88 -8.17
CA ARG A 45 3.67 -11.07 -8.45
C ARG A 45 3.12 -12.34 -7.79
N LEU A 46 3.90 -13.42 -7.79
CA LEU A 46 3.52 -14.65 -7.08
C LEU A 46 3.49 -14.42 -5.57
N SER A 47 4.41 -13.61 -5.02
CA SER A 47 4.50 -13.28 -3.59
C SER A 47 3.21 -12.69 -3.01
N CYS A 48 2.34 -12.07 -3.81
CA CYS A 48 0.99 -11.68 -3.40
C CYS A 48 0.17 -12.82 -2.78
N ALA A 49 0.46 -14.09 -3.12
CA ALA A 49 -0.19 -15.25 -2.50
C ALA A 49 0.17 -15.40 -1.02
N ASN A 50 1.40 -15.05 -0.64
CA ASN A 50 1.93 -15.26 0.70
C ASN A 50 1.94 -13.97 1.53
N GLY A 51 2.01 -12.80 0.90
CA GLY A 51 2.00 -11.53 1.62
C GLY A 51 1.87 -10.34 0.69
N PHE A 52 1.26 -9.29 1.22
CA PHE A 52 1.01 -8.03 0.54
C PHE A 52 0.68 -6.97 1.58
N PHE A 53 0.65 -5.71 1.16
CA PHE A 53 0.02 -4.65 1.90
C PHE A 53 -1.17 -4.08 1.13
N ARG A 54 -2.21 -3.69 1.87
CA ARG A 54 -3.33 -2.91 1.36
C ARG A 54 -3.11 -1.47 1.76
N GLN A 55 -3.11 -0.55 0.80
CA GLN A 55 -3.06 0.89 1.03
C GLN A 55 -4.39 1.52 0.61
N GLY A 56 -5.02 2.24 1.55
CA GLY A 56 -6.31 2.91 1.38
C GLY A 56 -6.20 4.27 0.68
N PRO A 57 -7.33 4.83 0.23
CA PRO A 57 -7.38 6.15 -0.40
C PRO A 57 -7.11 7.32 0.56
N ASP A 58 -7.06 7.06 1.87
CA ASP A 58 -6.69 8.00 2.92
C ASP A 58 -5.22 7.87 3.34
N GLY A 59 -4.44 7.02 2.66
CA GLY A 59 -3.06 6.71 2.99
C GLY A 59 -2.90 5.69 4.13
N SER A 60 -3.99 5.17 4.71
CA SER A 60 -3.89 4.09 5.69
C SER A 60 -3.29 2.85 5.03
N PHE A 61 -2.51 2.06 5.76
CA PHE A 61 -2.01 0.79 5.24
C PHE A 61 -2.11 -0.33 6.26
N VAL A 62 -2.21 -1.55 5.76
CA VAL A 62 -2.15 -2.78 6.56
C VAL A 62 -1.31 -3.82 5.81
N ASN A 63 -0.31 -4.37 6.49
CA ASN A 63 0.55 -5.42 6.00
C ASN A 63 0.02 -6.79 6.44
N TYR A 64 -0.05 -7.72 5.48
CA TYR A 64 -0.63 -9.04 5.63
C TYR A 64 0.34 -10.13 5.20
N HIS A 65 0.30 -11.25 5.91
CA HIS A 65 0.87 -12.51 5.42
C HIS A 65 -0.16 -13.63 5.51
N LEU A 66 0.02 -14.66 4.68
CA LEU A 66 -0.79 -15.87 4.69
C LEU A 66 -0.62 -16.58 6.03
N ASP A 67 -1.71 -17.07 6.61
CA ASP A 67 -1.61 -18.09 7.64
C ASP A 67 -1.25 -19.44 6.99
N ALA A 68 0.06 -19.64 6.80
CA ALA A 68 0.60 -20.86 6.21
C ALA A 68 0.19 -22.11 7.01
N ALA A 69 0.13 -22.03 8.34
CA ALA A 69 -0.22 -23.19 9.17
C ALA A 69 -1.68 -23.61 8.95
N ARG A 70 -2.60 -22.65 8.82
CA ARG A 70 -3.99 -22.96 8.49
C ARG A 70 -4.13 -23.49 7.07
N TYR A 71 -3.50 -22.81 6.11
CA TYR A 71 -3.54 -23.24 4.72
C TYR A 71 -2.99 -24.66 4.54
N ASP A 72 -1.85 -24.98 5.14
CA ASP A 72 -1.24 -26.31 5.05
C ASP A 72 -2.09 -27.39 5.75
N SER A 73 -2.90 -27.00 6.75
CA SER A 73 -3.78 -27.93 7.47
C SER A 73 -5.07 -28.25 6.72
N ASP A 74 -5.71 -27.28 6.06
CA ASP A 74 -7.05 -27.47 5.49
C ASP A 74 -7.34 -26.68 4.19
N GLY A 75 -6.35 -26.00 3.64
CA GLY A 75 -6.48 -25.18 2.43
C GLY A 75 -7.17 -23.84 2.63
N THR A 76 -7.53 -23.46 3.87
CA THR A 76 -8.19 -22.17 4.12
C THR A 76 -7.23 -21.01 3.85
N ILE A 77 -7.59 -20.16 2.89
CA ILE A 77 -6.88 -18.92 2.60
C ILE A 77 -7.35 -17.83 3.56
N ARG A 78 -6.49 -17.49 4.52
CA ARG A 78 -6.68 -16.37 5.45
C ARG A 78 -5.38 -15.59 5.64
N TYR A 79 -5.50 -14.27 5.77
CA TYR A 79 -4.37 -13.36 5.92
C TYR A 79 -4.39 -12.70 7.30
N LEU A 80 -3.25 -12.78 8.00
CA LEU A 80 -3.05 -12.21 9.32
C LEU A 80 -2.32 -10.88 9.22
N ARG A 81 -2.69 -9.92 10.07
CA ARG A 81 -2.05 -8.60 10.11
C ARG A 81 -0.73 -8.67 10.84
N TYR A 82 0.34 -8.15 10.24
CA TYR A 82 1.63 -8.01 10.94
C TYR A 82 2.11 -6.56 11.04
N GLY A 83 1.44 -5.62 10.36
CA GLY A 83 1.74 -4.20 10.46
C GLY A 83 0.56 -3.35 10.00
N SER A 84 0.46 -2.13 10.50
CA SER A 84 -0.46 -1.12 9.97
C SER A 84 -0.06 0.28 10.39
N GLY A 85 -0.47 1.27 9.61
CA GLY A 85 -0.12 2.65 9.87
C GLY A 85 -0.81 3.63 8.93
N LEU A 86 -0.21 4.80 8.81
CA LEU A 86 -0.68 5.88 7.95
C LEU A 86 0.50 6.48 7.19
N CYS A 87 0.37 6.55 5.87
CA CYS A 87 1.27 7.27 5.00
C CYS A 87 0.71 8.66 4.70
N THR A 88 1.59 9.65 4.69
CA THR A 88 1.27 11.03 4.34
C THR A 88 2.11 11.46 3.15
N LEU A 89 1.45 11.86 2.07
CA LEU A 89 2.13 12.41 0.91
C LEU A 89 2.73 13.77 1.26
N LEU A 90 4.01 13.95 0.98
CA LEU A 90 4.73 15.20 1.21
C LEU A 90 4.44 16.21 0.10
N ALA A 91 4.88 17.46 0.30
CA ALA A 91 4.55 18.59 -0.57
C ALA A 91 5.03 18.43 -2.03
N ASP A 92 6.03 17.58 -2.28
CA ASP A 92 6.54 17.28 -3.63
C ASP A 92 5.67 16.27 -4.41
N LYS A 93 4.66 15.69 -3.75
CA LYS A 93 3.74 14.67 -4.30
C LYS A 93 4.43 13.42 -4.83
N ARG A 94 5.68 13.17 -4.42
CA ARG A 94 6.49 12.03 -4.84
C ARG A 94 7.09 11.28 -3.67
N THR A 95 7.16 11.92 -2.52
CA THR A 95 7.61 11.27 -1.29
C THR A 95 6.42 11.06 -0.36
N GLU A 96 6.31 9.87 0.20
CA GLU A 96 5.40 9.60 1.31
C GLU A 96 6.19 9.28 2.58
N ALA A 97 5.64 9.68 3.72
CA ALA A 97 6.14 9.30 5.04
C ALA A 97 5.12 8.38 5.72
N CYS A 98 5.50 7.13 5.93
CA CYS A 98 4.66 6.06 6.47
C CYS A 98 5.00 5.80 7.93
N LYS A 99 4.09 6.18 8.83
CA LYS A 99 4.25 5.96 10.27
C LYS A 99 3.55 4.67 10.70
N MET A 100 4.31 3.77 11.32
CA MET A 100 3.79 2.54 11.90
C MET A 100 2.97 2.84 13.16
N ALA A 101 1.69 2.45 13.14
CA ALA A 101 0.81 2.51 14.32
C ALA A 101 0.77 1.17 15.08
N PHE A 102 0.99 0.08 14.36
CA PHE A 102 1.05 -1.28 14.90
C PHE A 102 2.06 -2.10 14.09
N SER A 103 2.83 -2.95 14.76
CA SER A 103 3.63 -4.02 14.16
C SER A 103 3.65 -5.23 15.10
N SER A 104 3.75 -6.43 14.54
CA SER A 104 4.06 -7.64 15.32
C SER A 104 5.52 -7.65 15.81
N ASP A 105 6.37 -6.78 15.27
CA ASP A 105 7.65 -6.40 15.87
C ASP A 105 7.48 -5.08 16.66
N PRO A 106 7.50 -5.10 18.00
CA PRO A 106 7.29 -3.91 18.81
C PRO A 106 8.32 -2.80 18.56
N GLU A 107 9.51 -3.11 18.05
CA GLU A 107 10.57 -2.12 17.79
C GLU A 107 10.22 -1.19 16.62
N GLU A 108 9.36 -1.63 15.71
CA GLU A 108 8.89 -0.83 14.57
C GLU A 108 7.76 0.14 14.94
N ILE A 109 7.13 0.01 16.12
CA ILE A 109 5.98 0.84 16.48
C ILE A 109 6.43 2.30 16.65
N GLY A 110 5.81 3.20 15.87
CA GLY A 110 6.16 4.61 15.83
C GLY A 110 7.32 4.94 14.89
N ALA A 111 7.98 3.94 14.29
CA ALA A 111 8.94 4.15 13.21
C ALA A 111 8.28 4.86 12.02
N VAL A 112 9.09 5.63 11.30
CA VAL A 112 8.65 6.32 10.09
C VAL A 112 9.57 5.94 8.95
N TYR A 113 8.98 5.29 7.97
CA TYR A 113 9.60 4.92 6.70
C TYR A 113 9.27 5.98 5.66
N VAL A 114 10.17 6.19 4.72
CA VAL A 114 10.04 7.19 3.66
C VAL A 114 10.26 6.52 2.32
N ASP A 115 9.26 6.65 1.46
CA ASP A 115 9.27 6.07 0.13
C ASP A 115 9.40 7.22 -0.87
N VAL A 116 10.42 7.17 -1.72
CA VAL A 116 10.63 8.17 -2.78
C VAL A 116 10.23 7.55 -4.11
N VAL A 117 9.07 7.95 -4.59
CA VAL A 117 8.46 7.42 -5.81
C VAL A 117 9.13 8.04 -7.06
N GLU A 118 9.62 7.15 -7.91
CA GLU A 118 10.11 7.50 -9.24
C GLU A 118 9.00 7.52 -10.27
N ALA A 119 8.20 6.46 -10.32
CA ALA A 119 7.14 6.28 -11.30
C ALA A 119 5.99 5.46 -10.73
N VAL A 120 4.78 5.79 -11.19
CA VAL A 120 3.56 5.00 -10.95
C VAL A 120 3.09 4.46 -12.28
N GLU A 121 3.07 3.14 -12.41
CA GLU A 121 2.63 2.42 -13.59
C GLU A 121 1.38 1.59 -13.25
N ALA A 122 0.76 0.99 -14.26
CA ALA A 122 -0.49 0.25 -14.07
C ALA A 122 -0.31 -0.95 -13.11
N ASP A 123 0.83 -1.64 -13.21
CA ASP A 123 1.11 -2.88 -12.50
C ASP A 123 2.17 -2.76 -11.41
N ARG A 124 2.82 -1.59 -11.25
CA ARG A 124 3.81 -1.36 -10.20
C ARG A 124 4.05 0.12 -9.86
N ILE A 125 4.64 0.34 -8.70
CA ILE A 125 5.22 1.62 -8.27
C ILE A 125 6.72 1.40 -8.15
N SER A 126 7.52 2.24 -8.80
CA SER A 126 8.99 2.21 -8.71
C SER A 126 9.46 3.20 -7.66
N LEU A 127 10.30 2.72 -6.75
CA LEU A 127 10.91 3.51 -5.67
C LEU A 127 12.40 3.65 -5.95
N ILE A 128 12.93 4.87 -5.80
CA ILE A 128 14.38 5.12 -5.86
C ILE A 128 15.02 5.13 -4.47
N TYR A 129 14.20 5.04 -3.43
CA TYR A 129 14.61 5.01 -2.04
C TYR A 129 13.48 4.50 -1.13
N PHE A 130 13.81 3.63 -0.17
CA PHE A 130 12.93 3.14 0.89
C PHE A 130 13.77 2.95 2.16
N ASP A 131 13.66 3.85 3.14
CA ASP A 131 14.33 3.68 4.44
C ASP A 131 13.75 4.67 5.47
N THR A 132 14.53 5.04 6.49
CA THR A 132 14.18 6.01 7.52
C THR A 132 14.26 7.47 7.05
N ILE A 133 13.53 8.35 7.75
CA ILE A 133 13.56 9.81 7.53
C ILE A 133 14.98 10.38 7.42
N PRO A 134 15.92 10.12 8.36
CA PRO A 134 17.26 10.71 8.29
C PRO A 134 18.03 10.36 7.01
N GLU A 135 17.89 9.12 6.55
CA GLU A 135 18.61 8.64 5.40
C GLU A 135 17.95 9.07 4.08
N ALA A 136 16.61 9.13 4.03
CA ALA A 136 15.87 9.72 2.92
C ALA A 136 16.26 11.19 2.70
N TRP A 137 16.37 11.98 3.78
CA TRP A 137 16.82 13.38 3.69
C TRP A 137 18.28 13.51 3.28
N ALA A 138 19.14 12.55 3.66
CA ALA A 138 20.51 12.51 3.17
C ALA A 138 20.56 12.26 1.66
N TYR A 139 19.75 11.32 1.15
CA TYR A 139 19.62 11.03 -0.28
C TYR A 139 19.11 12.24 -1.07
N VAL A 140 17.99 12.85 -0.66
CA VAL A 140 17.41 14.05 -1.31
C VAL A 140 18.41 15.21 -1.35
N ALA A 141 19.25 15.36 -0.34
CA ALA A 141 20.29 16.39 -0.29
C ALA A 141 21.52 16.08 -1.18
N GLY A 142 21.51 15.00 -1.95
CA GLY A 142 22.65 14.54 -2.76
C GLY A 142 23.81 14.02 -1.92
N ARG A 143 23.54 13.61 -0.67
CA ARG A 143 24.53 13.15 0.32
C ARG A 143 24.33 11.70 0.75
N GLY A 144 23.36 10.99 0.16
CA GLY A 144 23.01 9.60 0.48
C GLY A 144 23.62 8.55 -0.46
N GLY A 145 23.35 7.28 -0.15
CA GLY A 145 23.91 6.09 -0.79
C GLY A 145 23.50 5.85 -2.25
N GLN A 146 23.83 4.66 -2.77
CA GLN A 146 23.47 4.27 -4.14
C GLN A 146 21.95 4.24 -4.32
N ARG A 147 21.49 4.58 -5.52
CA ARG A 147 20.09 4.40 -5.92
C ARG A 147 19.76 2.91 -5.83
N GLU A 148 18.89 2.54 -4.90
CA GLU A 148 18.32 1.21 -4.82
C GLU A 148 16.93 1.25 -5.43
N LEU A 149 16.75 0.49 -6.51
CA LEU A 149 15.48 0.43 -7.22
C LEU A 149 14.66 -0.71 -6.60
N SER A 150 13.63 -0.35 -5.86
CA SER A 150 12.63 -1.27 -5.31
C SER A 150 11.29 -1.06 -6.00
N TYR A 151 10.43 -2.06 -5.96
CA TYR A 151 9.10 -2.00 -6.56
C TYR A 151 8.03 -2.42 -5.55
N PHE A 152 6.90 -1.71 -5.59
CA PHE A 152 5.64 -2.24 -5.10
C PHE A 152 4.85 -2.75 -6.30
N VAL A 153 4.73 -4.07 -6.41
CA VAL A 153 4.07 -4.72 -7.55
C VAL A 153 2.61 -4.97 -7.20
N ARG A 154 1.69 -4.53 -8.06
CA ARG A 154 0.25 -4.64 -7.82
C ARG A 154 -0.20 -6.09 -7.88
N CYS A 155 -0.94 -6.53 -6.86
CA CYS A 155 -1.53 -7.86 -6.81
C CYS A 155 -2.72 -7.94 -7.77
N ALA A 156 -2.53 -8.59 -8.92
CA ALA A 156 -3.53 -8.66 -9.97
C ALA A 156 -4.82 -9.36 -9.48
N GLY A 157 -5.96 -8.73 -9.73
CA GLY A 157 -7.28 -9.24 -9.33
C GLY A 157 -7.64 -9.04 -7.85
N PHE A 158 -6.71 -8.55 -7.02
CA PHE A 158 -7.03 -8.22 -5.63
C PHE A 158 -7.85 -6.93 -5.60
N THR A 159 -9.06 -7.06 -5.07
CA THR A 159 -10.01 -5.97 -4.86
C THR A 159 -10.61 -6.11 -3.47
N ASP A 160 -11.20 -5.06 -2.90
CA ASP A 160 -11.89 -5.15 -1.62
C ASP A 160 -12.96 -6.27 -1.62
N ALA A 161 -13.66 -6.47 -2.74
CA ALA A 161 -14.64 -7.55 -2.91
C ALA A 161 -13.97 -8.94 -2.90
N ALA A 162 -12.96 -9.16 -3.76
CA ALA A 162 -12.25 -10.44 -3.84
C ALA A 162 -11.57 -10.81 -2.50
N MET A 163 -11.17 -9.82 -1.70
CA MET A 163 -10.44 -10.03 -0.44
C MET A 163 -11.33 -10.07 0.80
N ALA A 164 -12.62 -9.71 0.72
CA ALA A 164 -13.50 -9.53 1.88
C ALA A 164 -13.63 -10.77 2.80
N GLY A 165 -13.45 -11.98 2.25
CA GLY A 165 -13.48 -13.24 2.99
C GLY A 165 -12.12 -13.76 3.45
N HIS A 166 -11.03 -13.12 3.03
CA HIS A 166 -9.66 -13.61 3.26
C HIS A 166 -8.87 -12.75 4.25
N LEU A 167 -9.22 -11.48 4.42
CA LEU A 167 -8.57 -10.58 5.37
C LEU A 167 -9.12 -10.80 6.78
N THR A 168 -8.22 -10.87 7.77
CA THR A 168 -8.61 -10.95 9.18
C THR A 168 -8.07 -9.74 9.95
N ASP A 169 -8.71 -9.43 11.08
CA ASP A 169 -8.16 -8.49 12.06
C ASP A 169 -7.21 -9.16 13.08
N GLU A 170 -6.96 -10.46 12.93
CA GLU A 170 -6.07 -11.21 13.82
C GLU A 170 -4.62 -10.79 13.59
N ALA A 171 -3.95 -10.40 14.67
CA ALA A 171 -2.53 -10.09 14.66
C ALA A 171 -1.69 -11.37 14.54
N SER A 172 -0.67 -11.32 13.69
CA SER A 172 0.33 -12.36 13.58
C SER A 172 1.02 -12.61 14.92
N ARG A 173 1.30 -13.89 15.18
CA ARG A 173 2.12 -14.35 16.31
C ARG A 173 3.42 -14.98 15.86
N LEU A 174 3.71 -14.93 14.56
CA LEU A 174 4.97 -15.45 14.03
C LEU A 174 6.12 -14.61 14.58
N SER A 175 7.25 -15.26 14.82
CA SER A 175 8.51 -14.53 15.00
C SER A 175 8.87 -13.80 13.71
N ILE A 176 9.77 -12.82 13.77
CA ILE A 176 10.26 -12.10 12.58
C ILE A 176 10.81 -13.10 11.56
N ALA A 177 11.66 -14.05 12.00
CA ALA A 177 12.24 -15.06 11.13
C ALA A 177 11.19 -15.97 10.47
N ASP A 178 10.18 -16.41 11.22
CA ASP A 178 9.11 -17.26 10.65
C ASP A 178 8.23 -16.48 9.67
N ARG A 179 7.97 -15.20 9.95
CA ARG A 179 7.24 -14.31 9.05
C ARG A 179 8.02 -14.10 7.76
N ASP A 180 9.32 -13.84 7.84
CA ASP A 180 10.18 -13.64 6.67
C ASP A 180 10.23 -14.92 5.81
N ALA A 181 10.23 -16.10 6.42
CA ALA A 181 10.15 -17.37 5.69
C ALA A 181 8.81 -17.56 4.94
N VAL A 182 7.71 -16.98 5.43
CA VAL A 182 6.43 -16.96 4.71
C VAL A 182 6.46 -15.96 3.56
N LEU A 183 6.95 -14.75 3.82
CA LEU A 183 6.97 -13.64 2.86
C LEU A 183 7.96 -13.86 1.71
N SER A 184 9.07 -14.53 1.99
CA SER A 184 10.19 -14.71 1.06
C SER A 184 10.54 -16.19 0.92
N PRO A 185 9.61 -17.03 0.40
CA PRO A 185 9.88 -18.45 0.27
C PRO A 185 10.87 -18.71 -0.86
N GLU A 186 11.49 -19.90 -0.86
CA GLU A 186 12.17 -20.37 -2.05
C GLU A 186 11.18 -20.67 -3.18
N PHE A 187 11.40 -20.09 -4.35
CA PHE A 187 10.56 -20.23 -5.55
C PHE A 187 10.79 -21.54 -6.32
N THR A 188 10.61 -22.66 -5.63
CA THR A 188 10.61 -23.99 -6.25
C THR A 188 9.36 -24.20 -7.11
N GLU A 189 9.35 -25.22 -7.98
CA GLU A 189 8.17 -25.58 -8.79
C GLU A 189 6.93 -25.79 -7.91
N THR A 190 7.09 -26.51 -6.80
CA THR A 190 6.00 -26.76 -5.83
C THR A 190 5.50 -25.47 -5.19
N THR A 191 6.41 -24.59 -4.74
CA THR A 191 6.02 -23.31 -4.12
C THR A 191 5.25 -22.44 -5.12
N ARG A 192 5.75 -22.34 -6.36
CA ARG A 192 5.10 -21.55 -7.43
C ARG A 192 3.71 -22.08 -7.76
N ALA A 193 3.56 -23.40 -7.91
CA ALA A 193 2.27 -24.01 -8.19
C ALA A 193 1.25 -23.75 -7.06
N ARG A 194 1.69 -23.82 -5.80
CA ARG A 194 0.85 -23.48 -4.64
C ARG A 194 0.42 -22.01 -4.68
N MET A 195 1.35 -21.09 -4.90
CA MET A 195 1.04 -19.65 -4.95
C MET A 195 0.08 -19.33 -6.10
N GLN A 196 0.28 -19.94 -7.27
CA GLN A 196 -0.63 -19.81 -8.40
C GLN A 196 -2.03 -20.33 -8.08
N ASP A 197 -2.15 -21.47 -7.39
CA ASP A 197 -3.44 -22.01 -6.97
C ASP A 197 -4.16 -21.06 -6.00
N ILE A 198 -3.46 -20.55 -4.98
CA ILE A 198 -4.00 -19.55 -4.03
C ILE A 198 -4.53 -18.32 -4.77
N LEU A 199 -3.71 -17.73 -5.65
CA LEU A 199 -4.12 -16.55 -6.44
C LEU A 199 -5.32 -16.87 -7.34
N GLY A 200 -5.35 -18.06 -7.93
CA GLY A 200 -6.48 -18.54 -8.72
C GLY A 200 -7.75 -18.72 -7.90
N GLN A 201 -7.66 -19.15 -6.63
CA GLN A 201 -8.82 -19.28 -5.74
C GLN A 201 -9.37 -17.90 -5.33
N ILE A 202 -8.49 -16.96 -4.97
CA ILE A 202 -8.88 -15.59 -4.59
C ILE A 202 -9.61 -14.90 -5.76
N THR A 203 -9.00 -14.92 -6.95
CA THR A 203 -9.52 -14.17 -8.11
C THR A 203 -10.76 -14.77 -8.76
N ARG A 204 -11.10 -16.03 -8.45
CA ARG A 204 -12.36 -16.67 -8.88
C ARG A 204 -13.49 -16.52 -7.87
N SER A 205 -13.19 -16.07 -6.65
CA SER A 205 -14.21 -15.88 -5.61
C SER A 205 -14.99 -14.58 -5.92
N PRO A 206 -16.33 -14.65 -6.03
CA PRO A 206 -17.17 -13.51 -6.42
C PRO A 206 -17.25 -12.40 -5.38
#